data_AF-A0A8J7W120-F1
#
_entry.id   AF-A0A8J7W120-F1
#
_cell.length_a   1.000
_cell.length_b   1.000
_cell.length_c   1.000
_cell.angle_alpha   90.00
_cell.angle_beta   90.00
_cell.angle_gamma   90.00
#
_symmetry.space_group_name_H-M   'P 1'
#
loop_
_entity.id
_entity.type
_entity.pdbx_description
1 polymer ?
#
loop_
_entity_poly.entity_id
_entity_poly.type
_entity_poly.pdbx_seq_one_letter_code
_entity_poly.pdbx_strand_id
1 'polypeptide(L)'
;MKIACNIILDLIPLVKDHVASEDSIRLVSEHLKSCESCLLEFENDALPKETKIDDIKVISSIRKKLLFIASALLLAGASIGMILNNSVSSNFIPILIIILSILLAGILIFKYDLKGGNRMNRFFMGKAIGTIIVFAALGIYLLLKYDLHLF
;
A
#
# COMPACT_ATOMS: atom_id res chain seq x y z
N MET A 1 38.43 -3.19 -36.09
CA MET A 1 37.98 -4.57 -35.79
C MET A 1 36.53 -4.72 -36.21
N LYS A 2 36.14 -5.76 -36.96
CA LYS A 2 34.74 -5.94 -37.45
C LYS A 2 33.90 -6.69 -36.42
N ILE A 3 33.65 -6.07 -35.27
CA ILE A 3 32.66 -6.58 -34.31
C ILE A 3 31.34 -5.88 -34.59
N ALA A 4 30.26 -6.64 -34.60
CA ALA A 4 28.94 -6.09 -34.84
C ALA A 4 28.48 -5.22 -33.67
N CYS A 5 27.92 -4.04 -33.97
CA CYS A 5 27.55 -3.04 -32.96
C CYS A 5 26.56 -3.58 -31.92
N ASN A 6 25.70 -4.53 -32.28
CA ASN A 6 24.77 -5.19 -31.35
C ASN A 6 25.50 -5.87 -30.20
N ILE A 7 26.61 -6.57 -30.47
CA ILE A 7 27.42 -7.21 -29.43
C ILE A 7 28.00 -6.16 -28.48
N ILE A 8 28.43 -5.02 -29.02
CA ILE A 8 28.99 -3.93 -28.21
C ILE A 8 27.90 -3.29 -27.34
N LEU A 9 26.72 -3.06 -27.90
CA LEU A 9 25.56 -2.53 -27.17
C LEU A 9 25.15 -3.45 -26.00
N ASP A 10 25.20 -4.77 -26.20
CA ASP A 10 24.91 -5.74 -25.13
C ASP A 10 25.98 -5.72 -24.02
N LEU A 11 27.24 -5.42 -24.36
CA LEU A 11 28.36 -5.36 -23.42
C LEU A 11 28.47 -4.03 -22.67
N ILE A 12 27.94 -2.92 -23.23
CA ILE A 12 28.02 -1.58 -22.63
C ILE A 12 27.49 -1.55 -21.17
N PRO A 13 26.31 -2.10 -20.85
CA PRO A 13 25.82 -2.14 -19.47
C PRO A 13 26.78 -2.88 -18.52
N LEU A 14 27.32 -4.02 -18.94
CA LEU A 14 28.24 -4.82 -18.13
C LEU A 14 29.57 -4.11 -17.85
N VAL A 15 30.05 -3.33 -18.83
CA VAL A 15 31.26 -2.51 -18.67
C VAL A 15 31.00 -1.33 -17.74
N LYS A 16 29.82 -0.68 -17.85
CA LYS A 16 29.40 0.42 -16.95
C LYS A 16 29.20 -0.05 -15.51
N ASP A 17 28.65 -1.24 -15.31
CA ASP A 17 28.44 -1.83 -14.00
C ASP A 17 29.72 -2.42 -13.37
N HIS A 18 30.87 -2.31 -14.06
CA HIS A 18 32.18 -2.83 -13.64
C HIS A 18 32.19 -4.35 -13.36
N VAL A 19 31.32 -5.11 -14.02
CA VAL A 19 31.22 -6.59 -13.89
C VAL A 19 31.79 -7.35 -15.10
N ALA A 20 32.16 -6.63 -16.17
CA ALA A 20 32.75 -7.23 -17.36
C ALA A 20 34.20 -7.68 -17.15
N SER A 21 34.63 -8.72 -17.88
CA SER A 21 36.03 -9.16 -17.91
C SER A 21 36.94 -8.13 -18.60
N GLU A 22 38.23 -8.15 -18.27
CA GLU A 22 39.22 -7.23 -18.87
C GLU A 22 39.25 -7.30 -20.40
N ASP A 23 39.11 -8.51 -20.97
CA ASP A 23 39.04 -8.71 -22.42
C ASP A 23 37.82 -8.01 -23.04
N SER A 24 36.67 -8.06 -22.36
CA SER A 24 35.44 -7.42 -22.81
C SER A 24 35.55 -5.89 -22.73
N ILE A 25 36.18 -5.36 -21.67
CA ILE A 25 36.43 -3.93 -21.51
C ILE A 25 37.33 -3.41 -22.64
N ARG A 26 38.43 -4.11 -22.93
CA ARG A 26 39.35 -3.75 -24.01
C ARG A 26 38.65 -3.76 -25.37
N LEU A 27 37.86 -4.80 -25.64
CA LEU A 27 37.10 -4.96 -26.87
C LEU A 27 36.10 -3.82 -27.09
N VAL A 28 35.33 -3.44 -26.07
CA VAL A 28 34.41 -2.30 -26.15
C VAL A 28 35.20 -1.00 -26.38
N SER A 29 36.25 -0.75 -25.61
CA SER A 29 37.08 0.48 -25.73
C SER A 29 37.72 0.64 -27.12
N GLU A 30 38.11 -0.45 -27.78
CA GLU A 30 38.67 -0.41 -29.13
C GLU A 30 37.59 -0.11 -30.16
N HIS A 31 36.38 -0.66 -29.99
CA HIS A 31 35.26 -0.39 -30.89
C HIS A 31 34.78 1.07 -30.79
N LEU A 32 34.68 1.62 -29.58
CA LEU A 32 34.25 3.01 -29.32
C LEU A 32 35.14 4.05 -30.02
N LYS A 33 36.43 3.77 -30.21
CA LYS A 33 37.35 4.65 -30.98
C LYS A 33 36.99 4.78 -32.46
N SER A 34 36.25 3.82 -33.00
CA SER A 34 35.94 3.72 -34.43
C SER A 34 34.45 3.88 -34.77
N CYS A 35 33.57 3.85 -33.77
CA CYS A 35 32.13 3.85 -33.96
C CYS A 35 31.46 4.90 -33.07
N GLU A 36 31.04 6.01 -33.69
CA GLU A 36 30.40 7.15 -33.03
C GLU A 36 29.03 6.78 -32.44
N SER A 37 28.26 5.90 -33.10
CA SER A 37 26.94 5.48 -32.58
C SER A 37 27.05 4.72 -31.27
N CYS A 38 28.05 3.84 -31.12
CA CYS A 38 28.29 3.11 -29.89
C CYS A 38 28.88 4.01 -28.80
N LEU A 39 29.65 5.02 -29.18
CA LEU A 39 30.16 6.05 -28.26
C LEU A 39 29.03 6.85 -27.64
N LEU A 40 28.06 7.30 -28.45
CA LEU A 40 26.88 8.01 -27.96
C LEU A 40 26.09 7.17 -26.96
N GLU A 41 25.91 5.87 -27.22
CA GLU A 41 25.20 4.99 -26.27
C GLU A 41 26.00 4.73 -24.99
N PHE A 42 27.33 4.66 -25.10
CA PHE A 42 28.21 4.54 -23.93
C PHE A 42 28.21 5.82 -23.09
N GLU A 43 28.11 7.00 -23.68
CA GLU A 43 28.01 8.28 -22.95
C GLU A 43 26.60 8.58 -22.45
N ASN A 44 25.57 8.04 -23.09
CA ASN A 44 24.19 8.12 -22.60
C ASN A 44 24.11 7.39 -21.26
N ASP A 45 24.07 8.16 -20.16
CA ASP A 45 23.82 7.73 -18.78
C ASP A 45 22.37 7.20 -18.58
N ALA A 46 21.82 6.52 -19.58
CA ALA A 46 20.65 5.66 -19.41
C ALA A 46 21.06 4.39 -18.67
N LEU A 47 21.64 4.54 -17.48
CA LEU A 47 21.50 3.52 -16.45
C LEU A 47 20.00 3.19 -16.40
N PRO A 48 19.59 1.92 -16.52
CA PRO A 48 18.29 1.52 -16.04
C PRO A 48 18.28 1.99 -14.60
N LYS A 49 17.54 3.08 -14.34
CA LYS A 49 17.32 3.58 -12.99
C LYS A 49 16.80 2.37 -12.27
N GLU A 50 17.62 1.75 -11.44
CA GLU A 50 17.24 0.71 -10.50
C GLU A 50 15.96 1.23 -9.88
N THR A 51 14.83 0.73 -10.36
CA THR A 51 13.56 0.96 -9.71
C THR A 51 13.71 0.09 -8.49
N LYS A 52 14.34 0.68 -7.46
CA LYS A 52 14.39 0.15 -6.12
C LYS A 52 12.93 0.05 -5.74
N ILE A 53 12.31 -1.08 -6.08
CA ILE A 53 11.02 -1.43 -5.55
C ILE A 53 11.31 -1.46 -4.06
N ASP A 54 10.75 -0.50 -3.33
CA ASP A 54 10.90 -0.44 -1.89
C ASP A 54 10.23 -1.70 -1.34
N ASP A 55 10.97 -2.81 -1.23
CA ASP A 55 10.49 -4.10 -0.73
C ASP A 55 9.83 -3.93 0.65
N ILE A 56 10.31 -2.94 1.41
CA ILE A 56 9.76 -2.50 2.69
C ILE A 56 8.30 -2.00 2.55
N LYS A 57 7.96 -1.28 1.48
CA LYS A 57 6.58 -0.81 1.21
C LYS A 57 5.66 -1.95 0.79
N VAL A 58 6.18 -2.92 0.03
CA VAL A 58 5.40 -4.09 -0.40
C VAL A 58 5.10 -4.98 0.80
N ILE A 59 6.11 -5.32 1.61
CA ILE A 59 5.95 -6.18 2.80
C ILE A 59 5.04 -5.53 3.84
N SER A 60 5.17 -4.22 4.09
CA SER A 60 4.32 -3.52 5.05
C SER A 60 2.85 -3.47 4.59
N SER A 61 2.60 -3.34 3.29
CA SER A 61 1.25 -3.37 2.72
C SER A 61 0.59 -4.76 2.84
N ILE A 62 1.37 -5.83 2.71
CA ILE A 62 0.90 -7.21 2.87
C ILE A 62 0.57 -7.50 4.35
N ARG A 63 1.48 -7.17 5.28
CA ARG A 63 1.26 -7.36 6.73
C ARG A 63 0.01 -6.64 7.22
N LYS A 64 -0.20 -5.41 6.76
CA LYS A 64 -1.39 -4.60 7.06
C LYS A 64 -2.69 -5.27 6.61
N LYS A 65 -2.74 -5.82 5.39
CA LYS A 65 -3.90 -6.57 4.88
C LYS A 65 -4.18 -7.84 5.69
N LEU A 66 -3.13 -8.58 6.03
CA LEU A 66 -3.22 -9.80 6.85
C LEU A 66 -3.78 -9.51 8.24
N LEU A 67 -3.27 -8.47 8.91
CA LEU A 67 -3.78 -8.03 10.21
C LEU A 67 -5.24 -7.59 10.12
N PHE A 68 -5.64 -6.94 9.03
CA PHE A 68 -7.03 -6.54 8.81
C PHE A 68 -7.98 -7.73 8.70
N ILE A 69 -7.60 -8.73 7.92
CA ILE A 69 -8.38 -9.97 7.74
C ILE A 69 -8.47 -10.72 9.06
N ALA A 70 -7.35 -10.86 9.79
CA ALA A 70 -7.33 -11.53 11.09
C ALA A 70 -8.22 -10.83 12.13
N SER A 71 -8.16 -9.49 12.19
CA SER A 71 -9.01 -8.69 13.06
C SER A 71 -10.50 -8.84 12.71
N ALA A 72 -10.85 -8.77 11.42
CA ALA A 72 -12.22 -8.96 10.95
C ALA A 72 -12.76 -10.35 11.31
N LEU A 73 -11.95 -11.41 11.17
CA LEU A 73 -12.35 -12.78 11.50
C LEU A 73 -12.58 -12.95 13.01
N LEU A 74 -11.73 -12.37 13.86
CA LEU A 74 -11.91 -12.37 15.31
C LEU A 74 -13.21 -11.66 15.73
N LEU A 75 -13.51 -10.51 15.12
CA LEU A 75 -14.73 -9.76 15.41
C LEU A 75 -15.98 -10.50 14.95
N ALA A 76 -15.93 -11.12 13.77
CA ALA A 76 -17.01 -11.96 13.27
C ALA A 76 -17.24 -13.16 14.21
N GLY A 77 -16.17 -13.84 14.64
CA GLY A 77 -16.26 -14.95 15.59
C GLY A 77 -16.84 -14.51 16.95
N ALA A 78 -16.39 -13.38 17.48
CA ALA A 78 -16.89 -12.83 18.75
C ALA A 78 -18.37 -12.44 18.67
N SER A 79 -18.80 -11.82 17.57
CA SER A 79 -20.20 -11.44 17.36
C SER A 79 -21.10 -12.66 17.17
N ILE A 80 -20.67 -13.66 16.39
CA ILE A 80 -21.39 -14.93 16.25
C ILE A 80 -21.51 -15.65 17.60
N GLY A 81 -20.41 -15.74 18.36
CA GLY A 81 -20.40 -16.34 19.69
C GLY A 81 -21.33 -15.64 20.67
N MET A 82 -21.45 -14.30 20.59
CA MET A 82 -22.41 -13.53 21.37
C MET A 82 -23.85 -13.76 20.95
N ILE A 83 -24.16 -13.80 19.64
CA ILE A 83 -25.54 -14.05 19.16
C ILE A 83 -26.07 -15.41 19.62
N LEU A 84 -25.21 -16.43 19.66
CA LEU A 84 -25.59 -17.77 20.12
C LEU A 84 -25.77 -17.85 21.65
N ASN A 85 -25.34 -16.84 22.40
CA ASN A 85 -25.53 -16.79 23.84
C ASN A 85 -26.90 -16.19 24.17
N ASN A 86 -27.83 -17.00 24.67
CA ASN A 86 -29.20 -16.59 24.98
C ASN A 86 -29.32 -15.71 26.25
N SER A 87 -28.19 -15.36 26.89
CA SER A 87 -28.10 -14.55 28.12
C SER A 87 -27.57 -13.13 27.87
N VAL A 88 -27.65 -12.64 26.63
CA VAL A 88 -27.16 -11.32 26.25
C VAL A 88 -28.12 -10.24 26.73
N SER A 89 -27.64 -9.37 27.63
CA SER A 89 -28.42 -8.23 28.13
C SER A 89 -28.74 -7.25 27.00
N SER A 90 -29.88 -6.55 27.10
CA SER A 90 -30.36 -5.60 26.08
C SER A 90 -29.34 -4.50 25.72
N ASN A 91 -28.36 -4.25 26.59
CA ASN A 91 -27.31 -3.25 26.42
C ASN A 91 -26.15 -3.69 25.50
N PHE A 92 -26.08 -4.97 25.09
CA PHE A 92 -25.01 -5.46 24.21
C PHE A 92 -25.16 -5.03 22.75
N ILE A 93 -26.40 -4.98 22.23
CA ILE A 93 -26.68 -4.55 20.85
C ILE A 93 -26.13 -3.14 20.55
N PRO A 94 -26.39 -2.11 21.39
CA PRO A 94 -25.83 -0.78 21.14
C PRO A 94 -24.29 -0.74 21.26
N ILE A 95 -23.69 -1.53 22.16
CA ILE A 95 -22.22 -1.64 22.29
C ILE A 95 -21.61 -2.23 21.01
N LEU A 96 -22.21 -3.27 20.44
CA LEU A 96 -21.77 -3.88 19.18
C LEU A 96 -21.83 -2.91 18.00
N ILE A 97 -22.89 -2.11 17.92
CA ILE A 97 -23.05 -1.09 16.87
C ILE A 97 -21.96 -0.02 16.99
N ILE A 98 -21.62 0.43 18.20
CA ILE A 98 -20.56 1.42 18.43
C ILE A 98 -19.20 0.85 18.00
N ILE A 99 -18.87 -0.38 18.41
CA ILE A 99 -17.60 -1.04 18.05
C ILE A 99 -17.48 -1.20 16.53
N LEU A 100 -18.56 -1.66 15.86
CA LEU A 100 -18.58 -1.82 14.41
C LEU A 100 -18.39 -0.49 13.67
N SER A 101 -18.98 0.59 14.20
CA SER A 101 -18.86 1.94 13.66
C SER A 101 -17.43 2.48 13.74
N ILE A 102 -16.74 2.24 14.86
CA ILE A 102 -15.34 2.62 15.07
C ILE A 102 -14.43 1.85 14.09
N LEU A 103 -14.70 0.55 13.89
CA LEU A 103 -13.97 -0.27 12.93
C LEU A 103 -14.12 0.20 11.48
N LEU A 104 -15.35 0.51 11.07
CA LEU A 104 -15.66 1.05 9.74
C LEU A 104 -14.97 2.40 9.50
N ALA A 105 -14.99 3.29 10.50
CA ALA A 105 -14.27 4.56 10.43
C ALA A 105 -12.76 4.35 10.31
N GLY A 106 -12.19 3.41 11.10
CA GLY A 106 -10.77 3.03 11.02
C GLY A 106 -10.37 2.51 9.63
N ILE A 107 -11.19 1.65 9.01
CA ILE A 107 -10.98 1.17 7.63
C ILE A 107 -10.95 2.32 6.63
N LEU A 108 -11.90 3.26 6.75
CA LEU A 108 -11.99 4.41 5.84
C LEU A 108 -10.78 5.33 5.97
N ILE A 109 -10.35 5.63 7.19
CA ILE A 109 -9.16 6.44 7.49
C ILE A 109 -7.89 5.73 6.99
N PHE A 110 -7.79 4.42 7.20
CA PHE A 110 -6.62 3.64 6.77
C PHE A 110 -6.51 3.53 5.25
N LYS A 111 -7.64 3.33 4.56
CA LYS A 111 -7.71 3.33 3.08
C LYS A 111 -7.38 4.71 2.50
N TYR A 112 -7.67 5.77 3.25
CA TYR A 112 -7.34 7.14 2.90
C TYR A 112 -5.83 7.43 3.01
N ASP A 113 -5.18 6.96 4.08
CA ASP A 113 -3.72 7.06 4.28
C ASP A 113 -2.92 6.35 3.16
N LEU A 114 -3.42 5.19 2.71
CA LEU A 114 -2.82 4.44 1.60
C LEU A 114 -2.96 5.10 0.22
N LYS A 115 -3.88 6.06 0.02
CA LYS A 115 -4.20 6.58 -1.31
C LYS A 115 -3.56 7.93 -1.65
N GLY A 116 -2.84 8.57 -0.73
CA GLY A 116 -1.73 9.54 -1.00
C GLY A 116 -1.93 10.64 -2.06
N GLY A 117 -3.16 11.06 -2.36
CA GLY A 117 -3.47 12.00 -3.45
C GLY A 117 -4.10 13.29 -2.93
N ASN A 118 -3.32 14.38 -2.91
CA ASN A 118 -3.62 15.63 -2.20
C ASN A 118 -4.95 16.33 -2.60
N ARG A 119 -5.51 16.04 -3.78
CA ARG A 119 -6.78 16.61 -4.27
C ARG A 119 -8.02 15.86 -3.78
N MET A 120 -7.90 14.56 -3.48
CA MET A 120 -8.99 13.70 -3.03
C MET A 120 -9.21 13.77 -1.51
N ASN A 121 -8.36 14.53 -0.80
CA ASN A 121 -8.31 14.59 0.66
C ASN A 121 -9.57 15.23 1.30
N ARG A 122 -10.03 16.38 0.80
CA ARG A 122 -11.14 17.10 1.46
C ARG A 122 -12.50 16.38 1.36
N PHE A 123 -12.73 15.62 0.29
CA PHE A 123 -14.01 14.95 0.07
C PHE A 123 -14.18 13.70 0.93
N PHE A 124 -13.13 12.90 1.08
CA PHE A 124 -13.17 11.70 1.91
C PHE A 124 -13.09 12.01 3.40
N MET A 125 -12.35 13.05 3.81
CA MET A 125 -12.33 13.53 5.19
C MET A 125 -13.75 13.92 5.67
N GLY A 126 -14.51 14.62 4.81
CA GLY A 126 -15.90 14.97 5.11
C GLY A 126 -16.81 13.75 5.28
N LYS A 127 -16.63 12.69 4.49
CA LYS A 127 -17.42 11.46 4.61
C LYS A 127 -17.08 10.69 5.89
N ALA A 128 -15.81 10.62 6.28
CA ALA A 128 -15.40 9.96 7.53
C ALA A 128 -15.93 10.70 8.76
N ILE A 129 -15.80 12.03 8.80
CA ILE A 129 -16.35 12.87 9.86
C ILE A 129 -17.88 12.73 9.93
N GLY A 130 -18.56 12.77 8.77
CA GLY A 130 -20.00 12.58 8.69
C GLY A 130 -20.45 11.21 9.25
N THR A 131 -19.75 10.13 8.91
CA THR A 131 -20.07 8.80 9.47
C THR A 131 -19.89 8.75 10.98
N ILE A 132 -18.81 9.35 11.51
CA ILE A 132 -18.56 9.38 12.96
C ILE A 132 -19.67 10.15 13.68
N ILE A 133 -20.09 11.30 13.16
CA ILE A 133 -21.15 12.13 13.76
C ILE A 133 -22.49 11.37 13.77
N VAL A 134 -22.87 10.72 12.67
CA VAL A 134 -24.14 9.98 12.58
C VAL A 134 -24.17 8.81 13.57
N PHE A 135 -23.08 8.04 13.66
CA PHE A 135 -23.02 6.92 14.60
C PHE A 135 -22.92 7.37 16.06
N ALA A 136 -22.24 8.48 16.35
CA ALA A 136 -22.24 9.07 17.69
C ALA A 136 -23.65 9.54 18.09
N ALA A 137 -24.37 10.22 17.20
CA ALA A 137 -25.75 10.66 17.45
C ALA A 137 -26.71 9.47 17.64
N LEU A 138 -26.59 8.42 16.81
CA LEU A 138 -27.38 7.20 16.93
C LEU A 138 -27.07 6.46 18.25
N GLY A 139 -25.80 6.39 18.64
CA GLY A 139 -25.37 5.80 19.91
C GLY A 139 -25.96 6.54 21.10
N ILE A 140 -25.88 7.88 21.12
CA ILE A 140 -26.48 8.72 22.16
C ILE A 140 -28.01 8.56 22.21
N TYR A 141 -28.67 8.52 21.05
CA TYR A 141 -30.12 8.29 20.97
C TYR A 141 -30.52 6.95 21.57
N LEU A 142 -29.80 5.87 21.24
CA LEU A 142 -30.08 4.54 21.80
C LEU A 142 -29.79 4.49 23.30
N LEU A 143 -28.74 5.16 23.77
CA LEU A 143 -28.42 5.26 25.20
C LEU A 143 -29.54 5.99 25.96
N LEU A 144 -30.02 7.12 25.45
CA LEU A 144 -31.16 7.84 26.03
C LEU A 144 -32.46 7.02 26.01
N LYS A 145 -32.67 6.22 24.96
CA LYS A 145 -33.86 5.38 24.83
C LYS A 145 -33.86 4.19 25.80
N TYR A 146 -32.73 3.50 25.94
CA TYR A 146 -32.63 2.27 26.73
C TYR A 146 -32.29 2.52 28.21
N ASP A 147 -31.49 3.54 28.53
CA ASP A 147 -31.02 3.82 29.89
C ASP A 147 -31.97 4.79 30.64
N LEU A 148 -32.64 5.70 29.92
CA LEU A 148 -33.53 6.69 30.51
C LEU A 148 -35.03 6.39 30.34
N HIS A 149 -35.40 5.34 29.59
CA HIS A 149 -36.79 4.95 29.30
C HIS A 149 -37.67 6.13 28.83
N LEU A 150 -37.07 7.16 28.21
CA LEU A 150 -37.72 8.47 28.04
C LEU A 150 -38.70 8.53 26.85
N PHE A 151 -38.94 7.45 26.12
CA PHE A 151 -39.94 7.37 25.04
C PHE A 151 -40.43 5.95 24.83
#